data_AF-A0A1E1MSL3-F1
#
_entry.id   AF-A0A1E1MSL3-F1
#
_cell.length_a   1.000
_cell.length_b   1.000
_cell.length_c   1.000
_cell.angle_alpha   90.00
_cell.angle_beta   90.00
_cell.angle_gamma   90.00
#
_symmetry.space_group_name_H-M   'P 1'
#
loop_
_entity.id
_entity.type
_entity.pdbx_description
1 polymer ?
#
loop_
_entity_poly.entity_id
_entity_poly.type
_entity_poly.pdbx_seq_one_letter_code
_entity_poly.pdbx_strand_id
1 'polypeptide(L)'
;MSKRHIVVFSGGSAANNLVDVFGKLAEDRGCSLSYIIPISDNGGSSSELIRVFGGPGIGDVRSRLVRLIPENASFPETTAIKTLFNHRLSPDPSLARIEWLELVESRHVLWTSISSEKRELIRSLFNTINLEIVKRLRPTSSYNFQSASVGNLFLTGARLFTGSFESAIYLLGAITGVPGNVNVIPAINSNFSHHIAAGLEDGTQITGQNAISHPSAPSSAAPPGGGNTSSGSENQQTSQQEQEEDEEHMSPTTIRARTLSADLSLHDTIEDANLPGSLPTLRKQYITFLKSHTSLLPSRISRIWYINPYGQEIRPAPNPKVVSSMEEASAVVYSIGSLYTSIIPCLVLRDVGRAIAGVFGGGGRCKILILNGSLDRETRAEGMEFTAMDFVAAIADACFSSSSSTSTPTPSTQVKAPESTYKDYVTHVVHLQGQGAPRVEKAELARLGVECLRIYGRKVEVGDGEEGGMIYDGTALGQALEAIVGGGKRKEGVVSRRNTLGFTGEGGG
;
A
#
# COMPACT_ATOMS: atom_id res chain seq x y z
N MET A 1 10.79 24.91 -20.49
CA MET A 1 11.78 23.86 -20.16
C MET A 1 11.27 22.54 -20.70
N SER A 2 12.14 21.64 -21.16
CA SER A 2 11.74 20.27 -21.51
C SER A 2 11.37 19.52 -20.22
N LYS A 3 10.23 18.84 -20.21
CA LYS A 3 9.71 18.15 -19.02
C LYS A 3 10.51 16.85 -18.81
N ARG A 4 11.22 16.77 -17.68
CA ARG A 4 12.17 15.71 -17.35
C ARG A 4 11.89 15.13 -15.97
N HIS A 5 10.69 14.59 -15.79
CA HIS A 5 10.30 13.96 -14.55
C HIS A 5 9.37 12.77 -14.80
N ILE A 6 9.56 11.65 -14.11
CA ILE A 6 8.65 10.49 -14.16
C ILE A 6 8.03 10.34 -12.78
N VAL A 7 6.70 10.20 -12.72
CA VAL A 7 6.01 9.94 -11.46
C VAL A 7 5.40 8.56 -11.47
N VAL A 8 5.62 7.82 -10.38
CA VAL A 8 5.12 6.46 -10.18
C VAL A 8 4.23 6.45 -8.95
N PHE A 9 2.92 6.26 -9.14
CA PHE A 9 2.03 5.85 -8.06
C PHE A 9 2.33 4.38 -7.73
N SER A 10 2.67 4.09 -6.48
CA SER A 10 3.14 2.77 -6.05
C SER A 10 2.66 2.45 -4.63
N GLY A 11 2.40 1.18 -4.38
CA GLY A 11 2.31 0.63 -3.03
C GLY A 11 3.63 0.01 -2.57
N GLY A 12 3.51 -0.90 -1.60
CA GLY A 12 4.60 -1.66 -1.00
C GLY A 12 5.25 -2.73 -1.89
N SER A 13 5.27 -3.96 -1.38
CA SER A 13 6.25 -4.97 -1.81
C SER A 13 6.19 -5.40 -3.28
N ALA A 14 5.02 -5.36 -3.93
CA ALA A 14 4.86 -5.82 -5.31
C ALA A 14 5.75 -5.03 -6.29
N ALA A 15 5.73 -3.70 -6.18
CA ALA A 15 6.53 -2.82 -7.03
C ALA A 15 8.04 -2.82 -6.69
N ASN A 16 8.52 -3.61 -5.71
CA ASN A 16 9.95 -3.70 -5.38
C ASN A 16 10.76 -4.43 -6.48
N ASN A 17 10.09 -5.21 -7.35
CA ASN A 17 10.71 -5.86 -8.50
C ASN A 17 10.86 -4.92 -9.70
N LEU A 18 10.20 -3.75 -9.68
CA LEU A 18 10.22 -2.77 -10.78
C LEU A 18 11.08 -1.53 -10.48
N VAL A 19 11.66 -1.41 -9.28
CA VAL A 19 12.40 -0.20 -8.86
C VAL A 19 13.55 0.09 -9.81
N ASP A 20 14.34 -0.94 -10.13
CA ASP A 20 15.52 -0.80 -10.98
C ASP A 20 15.13 -0.50 -12.44
N VAL A 21 13.95 -0.97 -12.88
CA VAL A 21 13.38 -0.67 -14.20
C VAL A 21 13.04 0.82 -14.32
N PHE A 22 12.36 1.39 -13.32
CA PHE A 22 12.03 2.82 -13.31
C PHE A 22 13.27 3.70 -13.08
N GLY A 23 14.20 3.25 -12.23
CA GLY A 23 15.48 3.93 -11.98
C GLY A 23 16.29 4.05 -13.28
N LYS A 24 16.48 2.93 -13.99
CA LYS A 24 17.15 2.93 -15.29
C LYS A 24 16.43 3.78 -16.34
N LEU A 25 15.11 3.67 -16.45
CA LEU A 25 14.32 4.52 -17.37
C LEU A 25 14.49 6.02 -17.10
N ALA A 26 14.68 6.40 -15.83
CA ALA A 26 14.94 7.79 -15.44
C ALA A 26 16.39 8.23 -15.75
N GLU A 27 17.36 7.36 -15.50
CA GLU A 27 18.78 7.54 -15.83
C GLU A 27 19.01 7.69 -17.33
N ASP A 28 18.52 6.74 -18.14
CA ASP A 28 18.63 6.72 -19.61
C ASP A 28 18.02 7.98 -20.28
N ARG A 29 17.12 8.69 -19.56
CA ARG A 29 16.46 9.93 -20.01
C ARG A 29 17.00 11.21 -19.38
N GLY A 30 17.92 11.11 -18.40
CA GLY A 30 18.38 12.25 -17.62
C GLY A 30 17.24 13.00 -16.92
N CYS A 31 16.26 12.27 -16.38
CA CYS A 31 15.13 12.81 -15.62
C CYS A 31 15.17 12.40 -14.13
N SER A 32 14.42 13.15 -13.32
CA SER A 32 14.14 12.77 -11.94
C SER A 32 12.92 11.84 -11.86
N LEU A 33 12.82 11.10 -10.76
CA LEU A 33 11.83 10.06 -10.52
C LEU A 33 11.16 10.28 -9.17
N SER A 34 9.84 10.40 -9.11
CA SER A 34 9.09 10.48 -7.85
C SER A 34 8.21 9.26 -7.66
N TYR A 35 8.37 8.58 -6.53
CA TYR A 35 7.43 7.57 -6.05
C TYR A 35 6.41 8.21 -5.12
N ILE A 36 5.14 8.21 -5.51
CA ILE A 36 4.03 8.63 -4.65
C ILE A 36 3.48 7.38 -3.95
N ILE A 37 3.54 7.38 -2.62
CA ILE A 37 3.21 6.24 -1.76
C ILE A 37 2.06 6.64 -0.81
N PRO A 38 1.00 5.83 -0.66
CA PRO A 38 -0.06 6.10 0.31
C PRO A 38 0.43 6.00 1.76
N ILE A 39 -0.30 6.60 2.69
CA ILE A 39 0.01 6.58 4.14
C ILE A 39 -1.11 5.97 5.00
N SER A 40 -1.93 5.11 4.41
CA SER A 40 -3.11 4.49 5.05
C SER A 40 -2.91 3.04 5.50
N ASP A 41 -1.70 2.49 5.37
CA ASP A 41 -1.32 1.17 5.88
C ASP A 41 -1.53 1.09 7.40
N ASN A 42 -2.45 0.21 7.82
CA ASN A 42 -2.70 -0.12 9.22
C ASN A 42 -2.51 -1.61 9.52
N GLY A 43 -1.67 -2.31 8.77
CA GLY A 43 -1.33 -3.72 8.98
C GLY A 43 0.02 -3.95 9.67
N GLY A 44 0.23 -5.15 10.21
CA GLY A 44 1.51 -5.64 10.73
C GLY A 44 2.20 -4.67 11.69
N SER A 45 3.50 -4.44 11.47
CA SER A 45 4.31 -3.52 12.27
C SER A 45 3.83 -2.06 12.22
N SER A 46 3.09 -1.65 11.19
CA SER A 46 2.52 -0.29 11.12
C SER A 46 1.36 -0.14 12.09
N SER A 47 0.51 -1.17 12.25
CA SER A 47 -0.66 -1.11 13.14
C SER A 47 -0.28 -0.80 14.59
N GLU A 48 0.77 -1.46 15.10
CA GLU A 48 1.20 -1.30 16.48
C GLU A 48 1.86 0.07 16.74
N LEU A 49 2.57 0.62 15.75
CA LEU A 49 3.10 1.98 15.83
C LEU A 49 1.99 3.03 15.79
N ILE A 50 0.95 2.83 14.98
CA ILE A 50 -0.23 3.70 14.95
C ILE A 50 -0.97 3.63 16.28
N ARG A 51 -1.16 2.44 16.86
CA ARG A 51 -1.85 2.27 18.14
C ARG A 51 -1.13 2.98 19.30
N VAL A 52 0.20 2.89 19.36
CA VAL A 52 0.98 3.44 20.48
C VAL A 52 1.45 4.89 20.25
N PHE A 53 1.64 5.35 19.01
CA PHE A 53 2.18 6.69 18.71
C PHE A 53 1.29 7.56 17.83
N GLY A 54 0.21 7.01 17.28
CA GLY A 54 -0.54 7.62 16.20
C GLY A 54 0.31 7.85 14.93
N GLY A 55 -0.30 8.51 13.96
CA GLY A 55 0.37 9.03 12.78
C GLY A 55 0.27 8.15 11.54
N PRO A 56 0.99 8.50 10.46
CA PRO A 56 0.83 7.85 9.16
C PRO A 56 1.17 6.35 9.19
N GLY A 57 0.53 5.59 8.31
CA GLY A 57 0.98 4.26 7.91
C GLY A 57 2.27 4.36 7.12
N ILE A 58 3.37 3.83 7.67
CA ILE A 58 4.73 4.05 7.14
C ILE A 58 5.33 2.83 6.41
N GLY A 59 4.68 1.67 6.43
CA GLY A 59 5.27 0.40 5.98
C GLY A 59 5.69 0.39 4.51
N ASP A 60 4.87 0.98 3.64
CA ASP A 60 5.13 1.09 2.20
C ASP A 60 6.22 2.12 1.89
N VAL A 61 6.21 3.27 2.58
CA VAL A 61 7.25 4.30 2.47
C VAL A 61 8.61 3.73 2.89
N ARG A 62 8.66 3.01 4.01
CA ARG A 62 9.85 2.26 4.46
C ARG A 62 10.28 1.26 3.40
N SER A 63 9.37 0.42 2.88
CA SER A 63 9.68 -0.58 1.85
C SER A 63 10.34 0.06 0.62
N ARG A 64 9.78 1.17 0.14
CA ARG A 64 10.31 1.90 -1.02
C ARG A 64 11.69 2.49 -0.76
N LEU A 65 11.86 3.19 0.36
CA LEU A 65 13.14 3.79 0.73
C LEU A 65 14.24 2.74 0.91
N VAL A 66 13.97 1.67 1.65
CA VAL A 66 14.97 0.62 1.91
C VAL A 66 15.34 -0.11 0.62
N ARG A 67 14.40 -0.30 -0.32
CA ARG A 67 14.69 -0.89 -1.64
C ARG A 67 15.57 0.01 -2.53
N LEU A 68 15.48 1.33 -2.36
CA LEU A 68 16.27 2.35 -3.06
C LEU A 68 17.67 2.57 -2.48
N ILE A 69 18.00 1.95 -1.32
CA ILE A 69 19.37 2.02 -0.78
C ILE A 69 20.33 1.36 -1.78
N PRO A 70 21.37 2.08 -2.27
CA PRO A 70 22.32 1.54 -3.23
C PRO A 70 23.13 0.40 -2.62
N GLU A 71 23.22 -0.72 -3.33
CA GLU A 71 24.11 -1.83 -3.00
C GLU A 71 25.41 -1.67 -3.78
N ASN A 72 26.54 -1.67 -3.09
CA ASN A 72 27.85 -1.60 -3.72
C ASN A 72 28.79 -2.61 -3.04
N ALA A 73 29.27 -3.59 -3.79
CA ALA A 73 30.16 -4.63 -3.28
C ALA A 73 31.47 -4.08 -2.68
N SER A 74 31.93 -2.91 -3.14
CA SER A 74 33.13 -2.24 -2.64
C SER A 74 32.89 -1.44 -1.34
N PHE A 75 31.63 -1.16 -0.98
CA PHE A 75 31.26 -0.37 0.19
C PHE A 75 30.14 -1.07 0.97
N PRO A 76 30.47 -2.09 1.80
CA PRO A 76 29.48 -2.98 2.43
C PRO A 76 28.58 -2.28 3.46
N GLU A 77 28.88 -1.03 3.85
CA GLU A 77 28.11 -0.28 4.82
C GLU A 77 26.66 -0.02 4.37
N THR A 78 26.41 0.39 3.13
CA THR A 78 25.04 0.65 2.68
C THR A 78 24.22 -0.63 2.66
N THR A 79 24.84 -1.76 2.29
CA THR A 79 24.27 -3.10 2.39
C THR A 79 23.99 -3.49 3.85
N ALA A 80 24.88 -3.18 4.80
CA ALA A 80 24.65 -3.43 6.23
C ALA A 80 23.47 -2.60 6.78
N ILE A 81 23.40 -1.31 6.46
CA ILE A 81 22.28 -0.43 6.84
C ILE A 81 20.96 -0.90 6.17
N LYS A 82 21.02 -1.37 4.92
CA LYS A 82 19.88 -1.96 4.21
C LYS A 82 19.37 -3.23 4.89
N THR A 83 20.27 -4.09 5.35
CA THR A 83 19.93 -5.28 6.16
C THR A 83 19.29 -4.87 7.48
N LEU A 84 19.90 -3.91 8.21
CA LEU A 84 19.36 -3.38 9.46
C LEU A 84 17.92 -2.84 9.31
N PHE A 85 17.61 -2.06 8.27
CA PHE A 85 16.27 -1.49 8.07
C PHE A 85 15.25 -2.44 7.40
N ASN A 86 15.71 -3.49 6.71
CA ASN A 86 14.85 -4.59 6.30
C ASN A 86 14.50 -5.54 7.45
N HIS A 87 15.32 -5.58 8.51
CA HIS A 87 15.16 -6.50 9.62
C HIS A 87 13.77 -6.40 10.27
N ARG A 88 13.26 -7.57 10.65
CA ARG A 88 12.09 -7.74 11.51
C ARG A 88 12.53 -8.48 12.74
N LEU A 89 12.13 -7.97 13.90
CA LEU A 89 12.38 -8.64 15.17
C LEU A 89 11.70 -10.01 15.21
N SER A 90 12.12 -10.84 16.16
CA SER A 90 11.59 -12.18 16.40
C SER A 90 10.04 -12.25 16.36
N PRO A 91 9.46 -13.35 15.85
CA PRO A 91 8.03 -13.61 15.99
C PRO A 91 7.62 -14.00 17.43
N ASP A 92 8.58 -14.28 18.32
CA ASP A 92 8.34 -14.43 19.76
C ASP A 92 8.41 -13.05 20.46
N PRO A 93 7.37 -12.61 21.21
CA PRO A 93 7.34 -11.30 21.86
C PRO A 93 8.47 -11.05 22.87
N SER A 94 8.94 -12.09 23.58
CA SER A 94 9.97 -11.94 24.63
C SER A 94 11.35 -11.78 24.01
N LEU A 95 11.68 -12.64 23.03
CA LEU A 95 12.91 -12.54 22.26
C LEU A 95 12.97 -11.23 21.45
N ALA A 96 11.85 -10.80 20.85
CA ALA A 96 11.78 -9.55 20.10
C ALA A 96 12.10 -8.33 20.98
N ARG A 97 11.65 -8.33 22.25
CA ARG A 97 11.99 -7.28 23.21
C ARG A 97 13.47 -7.27 23.56
N ILE A 98 14.09 -8.45 23.76
CA ILE A 98 15.52 -8.57 24.07
C ILE A 98 16.35 -8.06 22.88
N GLU A 99 16.04 -8.54 21.68
CA GLU A 99 16.68 -8.15 20.42
C GLU A 99 16.57 -6.64 20.15
N TRP A 100 15.40 -6.03 20.44
CA TRP A 100 15.25 -4.58 20.36
C TRP A 100 16.18 -3.83 21.31
N LEU A 101 16.32 -4.30 22.56
CA LEU A 101 17.24 -3.67 23.52
C LEU A 101 18.69 -3.81 23.07
N GLU A 102 19.10 -4.96 22.52
CA GLU A 102 20.44 -5.12 21.94
C GLU A 102 20.71 -4.18 20.74
N LEU A 103 19.68 -3.86 19.95
CA LEU A 103 19.77 -2.86 18.88
C LEU A 103 19.94 -1.44 19.44
N VAL A 104 19.13 -1.06 20.45
CA VAL A 104 19.19 0.23 21.14
C VAL A 104 20.54 0.45 21.84
N GLU A 105 21.06 -0.59 22.50
CA GLU A 105 22.35 -0.55 23.21
C GLU A 105 23.56 -0.82 22.30
N SER A 106 23.35 -0.89 20.98
CA SER A 106 24.38 -1.10 19.95
C SER A 106 25.19 -2.41 20.03
N ARG A 107 24.66 -3.44 20.70
CA ARG A 107 25.30 -4.75 20.86
C ARG A 107 24.93 -5.78 19.79
N HIS A 108 23.77 -5.61 19.14
CA HIS A 108 23.28 -6.57 18.15
C HIS A 108 24.17 -6.67 16.89
N VAL A 109 24.30 -7.88 16.33
CA VAL A 109 25.21 -8.18 15.20
C VAL A 109 24.94 -7.36 13.94
N LEU A 110 23.72 -6.85 13.75
CA LEU A 110 23.34 -5.99 12.61
C LEU A 110 24.07 -4.64 12.56
N TRP A 111 24.77 -4.24 13.63
CA TRP A 111 25.64 -3.07 13.60
C TRP A 111 27.01 -3.31 12.96
N THR A 112 27.35 -4.57 12.64
CA THR A 112 28.58 -4.93 11.93
C THR A 112 28.67 -4.20 10.59
N SER A 113 29.86 -3.72 10.24
CA SER A 113 30.13 -2.96 8.99
C SER A 113 29.41 -1.60 8.85
N ILE A 114 28.82 -1.05 9.92
CA ILE A 114 28.29 0.32 9.97
C ILE A 114 29.26 1.21 10.76
N SER A 115 29.66 2.36 10.19
CA SER A 115 30.60 3.32 10.81
C SER A 115 30.08 3.90 12.14
N SER A 116 30.97 4.48 12.95
CA SER A 116 30.56 5.04 14.25
C SER A 116 29.58 6.20 14.07
N GLU A 117 29.82 7.08 13.11
CA GLU A 117 29.02 8.28 12.84
C GLU A 117 27.59 7.91 12.44
N LYS A 118 27.43 6.96 11.50
CA LYS A 118 26.10 6.48 11.09
C LYS A 118 25.44 5.64 12.18
N ARG A 119 26.20 4.81 12.90
CA ARG A 119 25.70 4.02 14.04
C ARG A 119 25.15 4.92 15.14
N GLU A 120 25.88 5.95 15.55
CA GLU A 120 25.46 6.90 16.57
C GLU A 120 24.24 7.70 16.14
N LEU A 121 24.23 8.19 14.89
CA LEU A 121 23.07 8.88 14.32
C LEU A 121 21.82 8.00 14.29
N ILE A 122 21.91 6.77 13.76
CA ILE A 122 20.76 5.85 13.71
C ILE A 122 20.29 5.46 15.12
N ARG A 123 21.24 5.13 16.01
CA ARG A 123 20.96 4.78 17.40
C ARG A 123 20.33 5.92 18.20
N SER A 124 20.62 7.18 17.89
CA SER A 124 19.95 8.33 18.55
C SER A 124 18.43 8.32 18.33
N LEU A 125 17.98 7.85 17.16
CA LEU A 125 16.56 7.73 16.83
C LEU A 125 15.93 6.47 17.42
N PHE A 126 16.68 5.37 17.50
CA PHE A 126 16.27 4.19 18.28
C PHE A 126 16.12 4.50 19.77
N ASN A 127 17.03 5.28 20.36
CA ASN A 127 16.92 5.79 21.73
C ASN A 127 15.68 6.66 21.89
N THR A 128 15.39 7.53 20.91
CA THR A 128 14.21 8.40 20.95
C THR A 128 12.91 7.59 20.96
N ILE A 129 12.73 6.65 20.01
CA ILE A 129 11.51 5.82 20.03
C ILE A 129 11.47 4.91 21.26
N ASN A 130 12.60 4.38 21.75
CA ASN A 130 12.62 3.57 22.95
C ASN A 130 12.17 4.36 24.20
N LEU A 131 12.61 5.61 24.35
CA LEU A 131 12.13 6.51 25.39
C LEU A 131 10.62 6.79 25.25
N GLU A 132 10.15 7.02 24.03
CA GLU A 132 8.74 7.27 23.74
C GLU A 132 7.85 6.03 23.96
N ILE A 133 8.38 4.80 23.75
CA ILE A 133 7.75 3.53 24.15
C ILE A 133 7.59 3.49 25.67
N VAL A 134 8.67 3.73 26.43
CA VAL A 134 8.65 3.64 27.89
C VAL A 134 7.69 4.67 28.52
N LYS A 135 7.65 5.91 28.02
CA LYS A 135 6.68 6.95 28.46
C LYS A 135 5.21 6.56 28.27
N ARG A 136 4.91 5.70 27.28
CA ARG A 136 3.55 5.26 26.94
C ARG A 136 3.19 3.88 27.48
N LEU A 137 4.07 3.27 28.27
CA LEU A 137 3.74 2.05 29.00
C LEU A 137 2.59 2.31 29.99
N ARG A 138 1.61 1.41 29.99
CA ARG A 138 0.45 1.38 30.90
C ARG A 138 0.19 -0.06 31.35
N PRO A 139 -0.48 -0.28 32.49
CA PRO A 139 -0.90 -1.62 32.91
C PRO A 139 -1.78 -2.32 31.86
N THR A 140 -2.64 -1.57 31.16
CA THR A 140 -3.58 -2.07 30.14
C THR A 140 -3.04 -1.99 28.72
N SER A 141 -1.86 -1.39 28.50
CA SER A 141 -1.32 -1.11 27.16
C SER A 141 0.21 -1.05 27.17
N SER A 142 0.85 -1.99 26.50
CA SER A 142 2.30 -2.02 26.29
C SER A 142 2.61 -2.16 24.80
N TYR A 143 3.83 -1.79 24.37
CA TYR A 143 4.26 -1.94 22.99
C TYR A 143 4.68 -3.39 22.72
N ASN A 144 4.07 -4.03 21.72
CA ASN A 144 4.42 -5.38 21.28
C ASN A 144 5.52 -5.33 20.20
N PHE A 145 6.67 -5.91 20.50
CA PHE A 145 7.83 -5.96 19.59
C PHE A 145 7.76 -7.07 18.53
N GLN A 146 6.82 -8.02 18.66
CA GLN A 146 6.68 -9.17 17.77
C GLN A 146 6.65 -8.76 16.29
N SER A 147 7.58 -9.31 15.50
CA SER A 147 7.69 -9.07 14.05
C SER A 147 7.84 -7.59 13.64
N ALA A 148 8.12 -6.69 14.59
CA ALA A 148 8.24 -5.25 14.33
C ALA A 148 9.40 -4.97 13.38
N SER A 149 9.19 -4.06 12.42
CA SER A 149 10.24 -3.71 11.46
C SER A 149 11.15 -2.65 12.04
N VAL A 150 12.46 -2.93 12.06
CA VAL A 150 13.49 -2.01 12.57
C VAL A 150 13.51 -0.70 11.76
N GLY A 151 13.28 -0.76 10.44
CA GLY A 151 13.12 0.44 9.61
C GLY A 151 11.84 1.24 9.90
N ASN A 152 10.76 0.60 10.37
CA ASN A 152 9.55 1.32 10.81
C ASN A 152 9.81 2.01 12.16
N LEU A 153 10.48 1.31 13.09
CA LEU A 153 10.91 1.87 14.38
C LEU A 153 11.84 3.08 14.18
N PHE A 154 12.78 3.01 13.21
CA PHE A 154 13.60 4.14 12.80
C PHE A 154 12.77 5.34 12.34
N LEU A 155 11.88 5.14 11.36
CA LEU A 155 11.11 6.25 10.76
C LEU A 155 10.15 6.89 11.77
N THR A 156 9.53 6.12 12.65
CA THR A 156 8.72 6.67 13.75
C THR A 156 9.59 7.41 14.76
N GLY A 157 10.77 6.90 15.14
CA GLY A 157 11.71 7.61 16.00
C GLY A 157 12.18 8.94 15.40
N ALA A 158 12.54 8.94 14.12
CA ALA A 158 12.90 10.12 13.34
C ALA A 158 11.74 11.14 13.24
N ARG A 159 10.51 10.67 13.02
CA ARG A 159 9.29 11.50 12.98
C ARG A 159 9.04 12.17 14.33
N LEU A 160 9.15 11.41 15.44
CA LEU A 160 8.95 11.92 16.80
C LEU A 160 10.07 12.89 17.20
N PHE A 161 11.32 12.63 16.81
CA PHE A 161 12.46 13.53 17.05
C PHE A 161 12.33 14.86 16.29
N THR A 162 11.98 14.83 15.01
CA THR A 162 11.93 16.01 14.13
C THR A 162 10.59 16.73 14.11
N GLY A 163 9.53 16.11 14.65
CA GLY A 163 8.14 16.57 14.48
C GLY A 163 7.64 16.50 13.03
N SER A 164 8.30 15.77 12.13
CA SER A 164 7.99 15.77 10.69
C SER A 164 8.28 14.43 10.02
N PHE A 165 7.25 13.81 9.44
CA PHE A 165 7.42 12.57 8.68
C PHE A 165 8.25 12.78 7.40
N GLU A 166 8.13 13.93 6.72
CA GLU A 166 8.99 14.23 5.57
C GLU A 166 10.47 14.38 5.95
N SER A 167 10.75 14.95 7.12
CA SER A 167 12.12 15.06 7.64
C SER A 167 12.70 13.69 7.99
N ALA A 168 11.87 12.77 8.49
CA ALA A 168 12.26 11.37 8.72
C ALA A 168 12.61 10.64 7.41
N ILE A 169 11.82 10.83 6.36
CA ILE A 169 12.08 10.29 5.02
C ILE A 169 13.40 10.84 4.45
N TYR A 170 13.59 12.16 4.52
CA TYR A 170 14.82 12.82 4.09
C TYR A 170 16.05 12.30 4.84
N LEU A 171 15.96 12.16 6.17
CA LEU A 171 17.06 11.69 7.01
C LEU A 171 17.48 10.26 6.67
N LEU A 172 16.52 9.34 6.45
CA LEU A 172 16.86 7.98 6.02
C LEU A 172 17.53 7.97 4.64
N GLY A 173 17.02 8.77 3.69
CA GLY A 173 17.63 8.92 2.36
C GLY A 173 19.06 9.46 2.41
N ALA A 174 19.31 10.47 3.25
CA ALA A 174 20.63 11.09 3.44
C ALA A 174 21.66 10.13 4.09
N ILE A 175 21.24 9.35 5.10
CA ILE A 175 22.11 8.34 5.76
C ILE A 175 22.54 7.24 4.80
N THR A 176 21.62 6.85 3.90
CA THR A 176 21.77 5.66 3.05
C THR A 176 22.28 5.95 1.64
N GLY A 177 22.31 7.22 1.22
CA GLY A 177 22.77 7.62 -0.11
C GLY A 177 21.77 7.30 -1.22
N VAL A 178 20.45 7.38 -0.94
CA VAL A 178 19.42 7.29 -1.99
C VAL A 178 19.72 8.36 -3.07
N PRO A 179 19.71 8.01 -4.37
CA PRO A 179 20.09 8.95 -5.43
C PRO A 179 19.27 10.25 -5.40
N GLY A 180 19.95 11.40 -5.45
CA GLY A 180 19.30 12.72 -5.31
C GLY A 180 18.32 13.11 -6.42
N ASN A 181 18.26 12.34 -7.51
CA ASN A 181 17.24 12.46 -8.55
C ASN A 181 15.98 11.60 -8.28
N VAL A 182 15.96 10.80 -7.20
CA VAL A 182 14.84 9.93 -6.82
C VAL A 182 14.20 10.39 -5.51
N ASN A 183 12.91 10.70 -5.56
CA ASN A 183 12.12 11.12 -4.41
C ASN A 183 11.15 10.01 -3.98
N VAL A 184 10.94 9.85 -2.68
CA VAL A 184 9.82 9.09 -2.10
C VAL A 184 8.91 10.08 -1.40
N ILE A 185 7.71 10.29 -1.93
CA ILE A 185 6.78 11.33 -1.50
C ILE A 185 5.57 10.64 -0.85
N PRO A 186 5.29 10.89 0.44
CA PRO A 186 4.06 10.42 1.06
C PRO A 186 2.89 11.20 0.44
N ALA A 187 1.85 10.50 0.00
CA ALA A 187 0.75 11.07 -0.78
C ALA A 187 0.02 12.20 -0.04
N ILE A 188 -0.02 12.13 1.30
CA ILE A 188 -0.46 13.20 2.20
C ILE A 188 0.74 13.57 3.09
N ASN A 189 1.02 14.87 3.27
CA ASN A 189 1.97 15.33 4.28
C ASN A 189 1.25 15.44 5.64
N SER A 190 1.46 14.48 6.53
CA SER A 190 0.86 14.51 7.88
C SER A 190 1.66 13.72 8.92
N ASN A 191 1.57 14.17 10.17
CA ASN A 191 1.98 13.42 11.35
C ASN A 191 0.81 12.66 12.00
N PHE A 192 -0.40 12.70 11.43
CA PHE A 192 -1.62 12.07 11.96
C PHE A 192 -2.06 10.86 11.12
N SER A 193 -2.77 9.94 11.77
CA SER A 193 -3.32 8.73 11.15
C SER A 193 -4.39 9.09 10.12
N HIS A 194 -4.27 8.55 8.91
CA HIS A 194 -5.25 8.70 7.84
C HIS A 194 -5.71 7.31 7.42
N HIS A 195 -6.98 6.99 7.66
CA HIS A 195 -7.53 5.67 7.37
C HIS A 195 -8.37 5.72 6.09
N ILE A 196 -8.54 4.58 5.44
CA ILE A 196 -9.41 4.43 4.28
C ILE A 196 -10.57 3.48 4.60
N ALA A 197 -11.69 3.67 3.92
CA ALA A 197 -12.81 2.75 3.90
C ALA A 197 -13.17 2.40 2.44
N ALA A 198 -13.66 1.16 2.26
CA ALA A 198 -14.20 0.65 1.01
C ALA A 198 -15.72 0.51 1.15
N GLY A 199 -16.43 0.89 0.09
CA GLY A 199 -17.83 0.53 -0.13
C GLY A 199 -17.88 -0.54 -1.21
N LEU A 200 -18.71 -1.55 -1.02
CA LEU A 200 -18.97 -2.58 -2.02
C LEU A 200 -20.22 -2.24 -2.86
N GLU A 201 -20.49 -3.00 -3.92
CA GLU A 201 -21.69 -2.81 -4.77
C GLU A 201 -22.99 -3.23 -4.07
N ASP A 202 -22.94 -4.18 -3.14
CA ASP A 202 -24.07 -4.57 -2.26
C ASP A 202 -24.37 -3.54 -1.14
N GLY A 203 -23.60 -2.47 -1.02
CA GLY A 203 -23.72 -1.43 0.01
C GLY A 203 -22.93 -1.70 1.30
N THR A 204 -22.29 -2.86 1.46
CA THR A 204 -21.42 -3.18 2.59
C THR A 204 -20.26 -2.19 2.66
N GLN A 205 -19.91 -1.77 3.89
CA GLN A 205 -18.73 -0.97 4.16
C GLN A 205 -17.69 -1.74 4.99
N ILE A 206 -16.43 -1.60 4.58
CA ILE A 206 -15.24 -2.18 5.21
C ILE A 206 -14.28 -1.04 5.57
N THR A 207 -13.86 -0.98 6.83
CA THR A 207 -13.07 0.12 7.38
C THR A 207 -11.66 -0.34 7.75
N GLY A 208 -10.64 0.41 7.31
CA GLY A 208 -9.23 0.12 7.54
C GLY A 208 -8.60 -0.67 6.38
N GLN A 209 -7.41 -0.25 5.94
CA GLN A 209 -6.71 -0.86 4.80
C GLN A 209 -6.50 -2.36 4.97
N ASN A 210 -6.04 -2.78 6.15
CA ASN A 210 -5.79 -4.19 6.41
C ASN A 210 -7.08 -5.04 6.33
N ALA A 211 -8.24 -4.51 6.75
CA ALA A 211 -9.52 -5.22 6.63
C ALA A 211 -10.01 -5.34 5.16
N ILE A 212 -9.58 -4.42 4.29
CA ILE A 212 -9.88 -4.44 2.84
C ILE A 212 -9.00 -5.47 2.12
N SER A 213 -7.69 -5.53 2.40
CA SER A 213 -6.76 -6.43 1.69
C SER A 213 -6.59 -7.80 2.35
N HIS A 214 -6.42 -7.83 3.66
CA HIS A 214 -5.89 -8.96 4.44
C HIS A 214 -6.63 -9.09 5.79
N PRO A 215 -7.92 -9.43 5.79
CA PRO A 215 -8.69 -9.54 7.03
C PRO A 215 -8.05 -10.58 7.94
N SER A 216 -7.80 -10.22 9.20
CA SER A 216 -7.48 -11.23 10.21
C SER A 216 -8.62 -12.24 10.29
N ALA A 217 -8.29 -13.51 10.49
CA ALA A 217 -9.27 -14.50 10.90
C ALA A 217 -10.08 -13.98 12.10
N PRO A 218 -11.38 -14.33 12.23
CA PRO A 218 -12.11 -14.05 13.45
C PRO A 218 -11.34 -14.69 14.61
N SER A 219 -10.95 -13.89 15.59
CA SER A 219 -10.30 -14.43 16.77
C SER A 219 -11.37 -15.22 17.52
N SER A 220 -11.26 -16.55 17.50
CA SER A 220 -11.83 -17.36 18.58
C SER A 220 -11.41 -16.71 19.90
N ALA A 221 -12.35 -16.56 20.83
CA ALA A 221 -12.21 -15.75 22.03
C ALA A 221 -10.84 -15.96 22.69
N ALA A 222 -10.15 -14.85 23.01
CA ALA A 222 -8.97 -14.93 23.86
C ALA A 222 -9.40 -15.57 25.20
N PRO A 223 -8.70 -16.59 25.70
CA PRO A 223 -9.07 -17.20 26.97
C PRO A 223 -9.01 -16.13 28.07
N PRO A 224 -9.98 -16.09 29.00
CA PRO A 224 -9.98 -15.11 30.08
C PRO A 224 -8.68 -15.28 30.89
N GLY A 225 -7.93 -14.19 31.02
CA GLY A 225 -6.61 -14.21 31.66
C GLY A 225 -6.70 -14.69 33.10
N GLY A 226 -5.93 -15.73 33.43
CA GLY A 226 -5.87 -16.30 34.77
C GLY A 226 -5.23 -15.35 35.78
N GLY A 227 -6.04 -14.46 36.37
CA GLY A 227 -5.66 -13.63 37.52
C GLY A 227 -6.02 -14.32 38.84
N ASN A 228 -5.02 -14.85 39.55
CA ASN A 228 -5.21 -15.35 40.91
C ASN A 228 -5.44 -14.18 41.89
N THR A 229 -6.69 -13.97 42.32
CA THR A 229 -7.00 -13.27 43.57
C THR A 229 -8.11 -14.01 44.32
N SER A 230 -7.81 -14.41 45.55
CA SER A 230 -8.70 -15.16 46.43
C SER A 230 -9.78 -14.30 47.10
N SER A 231 -10.84 -14.98 47.55
CA SER A 231 -11.91 -14.55 48.50
C SER A 231 -13.10 -13.78 47.92
N GLY A 232 -14.32 -14.31 48.20
CA GLY A 232 -15.59 -13.66 47.87
C GLY A 232 -16.64 -14.59 47.26
N SER A 233 -17.18 -15.53 48.04
CA SER A 233 -18.40 -16.26 47.64
C SER A 233 -19.63 -15.36 47.80
N GLU A 234 -20.47 -15.22 46.77
CA GLU A 234 -21.95 -15.41 46.84
C GLU A 234 -22.68 -14.98 45.54
N ASN A 235 -23.51 -15.90 45.04
CA ASN A 235 -24.72 -15.73 44.21
C ASN A 235 -24.78 -14.64 43.11
N GLN A 236 -24.56 -15.07 41.86
CA GLN A 236 -25.30 -14.55 40.69
C GLN A 236 -25.32 -15.59 39.53
N GLN A 237 -26.11 -16.65 39.70
CA GLN A 237 -26.43 -17.63 38.64
C GLN A 237 -27.90 -17.49 38.22
N THR A 238 -28.23 -16.43 37.47
CA THR A 238 -29.60 -16.25 36.95
C THR A 238 -29.72 -15.41 35.67
N SER A 239 -28.65 -15.25 34.87
CA SER A 239 -28.64 -14.33 33.73
C SER A 239 -27.90 -14.81 32.47
N GLN A 240 -27.39 -16.04 32.44
CA GLN A 240 -26.71 -16.60 31.25
C GLN A 240 -27.66 -17.34 30.29
N GLN A 241 -28.73 -17.96 30.80
CA GLN A 241 -29.69 -18.71 29.95
C GLN A 241 -30.63 -17.81 29.13
N GLU A 242 -30.83 -16.54 29.52
CA GLU A 242 -31.66 -15.59 28.75
C GLU A 242 -30.90 -14.92 27.58
N GLN A 243 -29.59 -15.16 27.44
CA GLN A 243 -28.79 -14.59 26.33
C GLN A 243 -28.62 -15.54 25.14
N GLU A 244 -28.65 -16.86 25.36
CA GLU A 244 -28.42 -17.86 24.31
C GLU A 244 -29.65 -18.05 23.39
N GLU A 245 -30.88 -17.94 23.91
CA GLU A 245 -32.11 -18.03 23.11
C GLU A 245 -32.36 -16.78 22.24
N ASP A 246 -31.69 -15.65 22.53
CA ASP A 246 -31.91 -14.36 21.87
C ASP A 246 -31.07 -14.21 20.57
N GLU A 247 -30.03 -15.03 20.36
CA GLU A 247 -29.13 -14.91 19.19
C GLU A 247 -29.64 -15.61 17.92
N GLU A 248 -30.40 -16.71 18.01
CA GLU A 248 -30.86 -17.49 16.84
C GLU A 248 -31.87 -16.73 15.94
N HIS A 249 -32.44 -15.62 16.42
CA HIS A 249 -33.40 -14.80 15.67
C HIS A 249 -32.90 -13.39 15.30
N MET A 250 -31.61 -13.08 15.51
CA MET A 250 -31.06 -11.76 15.23
C MET A 250 -30.66 -11.57 13.76
N SER A 251 -30.92 -10.39 13.20
CA SER A 251 -30.38 -10.03 11.88
C SER A 251 -28.84 -9.91 11.93
N PRO A 252 -28.10 -10.22 10.84
CA PRO A 252 -26.65 -10.04 10.79
C PRO A 252 -26.20 -8.61 11.13
N THR A 253 -27.03 -7.60 10.81
CA THR A 253 -26.82 -6.20 11.18
C THR A 253 -26.90 -5.97 12.69
N THR A 254 -27.85 -6.62 13.37
CA THR A 254 -28.03 -6.53 14.82
C THR A 254 -26.86 -7.19 15.56
N ILE A 255 -26.44 -8.38 15.10
CA ILE A 255 -25.26 -9.09 15.65
C ILE A 255 -24.02 -8.20 15.50
N ARG A 256 -23.73 -7.70 14.29
CA ARG A 256 -22.60 -6.79 14.02
C ARG A 256 -22.65 -5.53 14.89
N ALA A 257 -23.82 -4.98 15.18
CA ALA A 257 -23.99 -3.84 16.08
C ALA A 257 -23.72 -4.19 17.56
N ARG A 258 -24.21 -5.33 18.05
CA ARG A 258 -23.91 -5.83 19.42
C ARG A 258 -22.42 -6.11 19.59
N THR A 259 -21.77 -6.83 18.65
CA THR A 259 -20.33 -7.09 18.69
C THR A 259 -19.52 -5.80 18.68
N LEU A 260 -19.87 -4.84 17.81
CA LEU A 260 -19.20 -3.54 17.77
C LEU A 260 -19.35 -2.75 19.09
N SER A 261 -20.51 -2.85 19.75
CA SER A 261 -20.76 -2.23 21.06
C SER A 261 -19.93 -2.86 22.19
N ALA A 262 -19.74 -4.18 22.16
CA ALA A 262 -18.87 -4.88 23.11
C ALA A 262 -17.38 -4.59 22.86
N ASP A 263 -16.96 -4.56 21.59
CA ASP A 263 -15.60 -4.16 21.21
C ASP A 263 -15.30 -2.70 21.58
N LEU A 264 -16.29 -1.79 21.43
CA LEU A 264 -16.21 -0.39 21.86
C LEU A 264 -15.94 -0.28 23.37
N SER A 265 -16.76 -0.94 24.20
CA SER A 265 -16.64 -0.83 25.66
C SER A 265 -15.34 -1.45 26.20
N LEU A 266 -14.85 -2.54 25.59
CA LEU A 266 -13.54 -3.10 25.91
C LEU A 266 -12.41 -2.13 25.49
N HIS A 267 -12.44 -1.60 24.27
CA HIS A 267 -11.39 -0.71 23.78
C HIS A 267 -11.31 0.63 24.51
N ASP A 268 -12.43 1.17 25.01
CA ASP A 268 -12.42 2.43 25.78
C ASP A 268 -11.81 2.28 27.19
N THR A 269 -11.48 1.05 27.64
CA THR A 269 -10.65 0.81 28.84
C THR A 269 -9.14 0.77 28.55
N ILE A 270 -8.73 0.82 27.28
CA ILE A 270 -7.32 0.74 26.87
C ILE A 270 -6.76 2.16 26.70
N GLU A 271 -5.81 2.53 27.56
CA GLU A 271 -5.04 3.76 27.40
C GLU A 271 -4.01 3.62 26.26
N ASP A 272 -4.33 4.12 25.07
CA ASP A 272 -3.41 4.19 23.93
C ASP A 272 -3.41 5.59 23.25
N ALA A 273 -2.83 5.71 22.05
CA ALA A 273 -2.73 7.01 21.37
C ALA A 273 -4.00 7.43 20.59
N ASN A 274 -5.06 6.61 20.59
CA ASN A 274 -6.31 6.92 19.91
C ASN A 274 -7.18 7.85 20.76
N LEU A 275 -7.86 8.78 20.11
CA LEU A 275 -8.79 9.68 20.79
C LEU A 275 -10.06 8.90 21.25
N PRO A 276 -10.71 9.30 22.35
CA PRO A 276 -11.99 8.71 22.79
C PRO A 276 -13.02 8.72 21.66
N GLY A 277 -13.78 7.63 21.51
CA GLY A 277 -14.76 7.47 20.43
C GLY A 277 -14.18 7.14 19.03
N SER A 278 -12.88 6.91 18.90
CA SER A 278 -12.31 6.38 17.63
C SER A 278 -12.78 4.94 17.36
N LEU A 279 -13.00 4.59 16.09
CA LEU A 279 -13.55 3.28 15.70
C LEU A 279 -12.65 2.09 16.16
N PRO A 280 -13.17 1.08 16.88
CA PRO A 280 -12.39 -0.09 17.32
C PRO A 280 -11.73 -0.86 16.20
N THR A 281 -12.38 -0.95 15.03
CA THR A 281 -11.82 -1.59 13.83
C THR A 281 -10.52 -0.95 13.33
N LEU A 282 -10.23 0.29 13.73
CA LEU A 282 -8.97 0.99 13.46
C LEU A 282 -7.96 0.84 14.61
N ARG A 283 -8.41 0.53 15.83
CA ARG A 283 -7.59 0.31 17.04
C ARG A 283 -7.00 -1.11 17.15
N LYS A 284 -7.58 -2.09 16.44
CA LYS A 284 -7.20 -3.51 16.49
C LYS A 284 -5.73 -3.72 16.08
N GLN A 285 -5.01 -4.56 16.84
CA GLN A 285 -3.66 -4.99 16.51
C GLN A 285 -3.67 -6.00 15.35
N TYR A 286 -3.11 -5.61 14.20
CA TYR A 286 -3.02 -6.44 12.99
C TYR A 286 -1.62 -7.07 12.84
N ILE A 287 -1.02 -7.52 13.95
CA ILE A 287 0.37 -7.99 14.04
C ILE A 287 0.60 -9.25 13.18
N THR A 288 -0.26 -10.26 13.34
CA THR A 288 -0.25 -11.47 12.50
C THR A 288 -0.91 -11.17 11.16
N PHE A 289 -0.13 -11.29 10.09
CA PHE A 289 -0.49 -10.87 8.75
C PHE A 289 -0.15 -11.97 7.75
N LEU A 290 -1.17 -12.49 7.07
CA LEU A 290 -1.06 -13.50 6.02
C LEU A 290 -1.53 -12.91 4.68
N LYS A 291 -0.72 -13.07 3.64
CA LYS A 291 -1.10 -12.70 2.26
C LYS A 291 -1.77 -13.84 1.49
N SER A 292 -1.40 -15.08 1.78
CA SER A 292 -2.08 -16.29 1.32
C SER A 292 -3.33 -16.55 2.17
N HIS A 293 -4.35 -17.15 1.56
CA HIS A 293 -5.67 -17.44 2.13
C HIS A 293 -6.41 -16.21 2.73
N THR A 294 -6.94 -15.36 1.87
CA THR A 294 -7.97 -14.37 2.25
C THR A 294 -9.31 -14.77 1.64
N SER A 295 -10.42 -14.56 2.37
CA SER A 295 -11.76 -14.80 1.83
C SER A 295 -12.10 -13.80 0.73
N LEU A 296 -12.87 -14.23 -0.28
CA LEU A 296 -13.39 -13.34 -1.31
C LEU A 296 -14.27 -12.24 -0.69
N LEU A 297 -14.46 -11.15 -1.44
CA LEU A 297 -15.46 -10.14 -1.12
C LEU A 297 -16.84 -10.58 -1.67
N PRO A 298 -17.94 -10.31 -0.94
CA PRO A 298 -19.29 -10.70 -1.36
C PRO A 298 -19.75 -9.96 -2.63
N SER A 299 -19.24 -8.75 -2.87
CA SER A 299 -19.39 -8.02 -4.13
C SER A 299 -18.16 -7.12 -4.37
N ARG A 300 -18.08 -6.52 -5.57
CA ARG A 300 -16.94 -5.69 -5.98
C ARG A 300 -16.83 -4.42 -5.14
N ILE A 301 -15.60 -3.89 -4.99
CA ILE A 301 -15.38 -2.56 -4.40
C ILE A 301 -15.89 -1.49 -5.37
N SER A 302 -16.91 -0.75 -4.95
CA SER A 302 -17.52 0.33 -5.74
C SER A 302 -16.75 1.66 -5.60
N ARG A 303 -16.20 1.97 -4.42
CA ARG A 303 -15.32 3.14 -4.20
C ARG A 303 -14.44 3.00 -2.95
N ILE A 304 -13.40 3.82 -2.88
CA ILE A 304 -12.54 4.05 -1.70
C ILE A 304 -12.60 5.53 -1.31
N TRP A 305 -12.60 5.83 -0.02
CA TRP A 305 -12.48 7.19 0.51
C TRP A 305 -11.64 7.22 1.79
N TYR A 306 -11.11 8.40 2.14
CA TYR A 306 -10.47 8.60 3.43
C TYR A 306 -11.50 8.88 4.53
N ILE A 307 -11.23 8.38 5.73
CA ILE A 307 -11.99 8.67 6.94
C ILE A 307 -11.08 9.23 8.03
N ASN A 308 -11.66 10.03 8.93
CA ASN A 308 -11.03 10.35 10.21
C ASN A 308 -11.15 9.15 11.19
N PRO A 309 -10.49 9.17 12.36
CA PRO A 309 -10.59 8.09 13.35
C PRO A 309 -12.01 7.78 13.84
N TYR A 310 -12.96 8.71 13.67
CA TYR A 310 -14.38 8.57 14.04
C TYR A 310 -15.25 7.99 12.91
N GLY A 311 -14.67 7.59 11.78
CA GLY A 311 -15.40 6.99 10.65
C GLY A 311 -16.02 7.97 9.65
N GLN A 312 -15.86 9.29 9.85
CA GLN A 312 -16.45 10.30 8.98
C GLN A 312 -15.61 10.47 7.71
N GLU A 313 -16.25 10.54 6.53
CA GLU A 313 -15.55 10.82 5.25
C GLU A 313 -14.81 12.17 5.33
N ILE A 314 -13.53 12.16 4.95
CA ILE A 314 -12.69 13.33 4.80
C ILE A 314 -12.06 13.38 3.40
N ARG A 315 -11.76 14.59 2.93
CA ARG A 315 -11.11 14.83 1.63
C ARG A 315 -9.76 15.52 1.82
N PRO A 316 -8.71 14.79 2.26
CA PRO A 316 -7.40 15.37 2.49
C PRO A 316 -6.81 15.95 1.19
N ALA A 317 -6.02 17.01 1.34
CA ALA A 317 -5.22 17.54 0.25
C ALA A 317 -3.98 16.67 0.05
N PRO A 318 -3.49 16.50 -1.19
CA PRO A 318 -2.23 15.83 -1.44
C PRO A 318 -1.06 16.64 -0.87
N ASN A 319 0.06 15.96 -0.62
CA ASN A 319 1.34 16.60 -0.35
C ASN A 319 1.69 17.58 -1.50
N PRO A 320 2.05 18.85 -1.26
CA PRO A 320 2.40 19.81 -2.31
C PRO A 320 3.43 19.28 -3.32
N LYS A 321 4.39 18.46 -2.89
CA LYS A 321 5.40 17.84 -3.77
C LYS A 321 4.80 16.88 -4.80
N VAL A 322 3.64 16.27 -4.53
CA VAL A 322 2.86 15.48 -5.51
C VAL A 322 2.41 16.38 -6.65
N VAL A 323 1.85 17.55 -6.34
CA VAL A 323 1.34 18.51 -7.34
C VAL A 323 2.48 19.02 -8.21
N SER A 324 3.58 19.49 -7.60
CA SER A 324 4.76 19.95 -8.35
C SER A 324 5.36 18.83 -9.23
N SER A 325 5.44 17.60 -8.71
CA SER A 325 5.89 16.44 -9.50
C SER A 325 4.98 16.17 -10.72
N MET A 326 3.65 16.29 -10.57
CA MET A 326 2.69 16.13 -11.67
C MET A 326 2.81 17.23 -12.74
N GLU A 327 3.05 18.48 -12.32
CA GLU A 327 3.22 19.62 -13.24
C GLU A 327 4.44 19.43 -14.15
N GLU A 328 5.54 18.94 -13.58
CA GLU A 328 6.82 18.66 -14.24
C GLU A 328 6.88 17.31 -14.98
N ALA A 329 5.99 16.36 -14.65
CA ALA A 329 5.99 15.00 -15.21
C ALA A 329 5.99 14.99 -16.75
N SER A 330 6.78 14.13 -17.38
CA SER A 330 6.63 13.71 -18.78
C SER A 330 5.84 12.41 -18.90
N ALA A 331 5.84 11.58 -17.85
CA ALA A 331 5.01 10.38 -17.73
C ALA A 331 4.51 10.18 -16.30
N VAL A 332 3.31 9.61 -16.19
CA VAL A 332 2.69 9.11 -14.96
C VAL A 332 2.53 7.60 -15.11
N VAL A 333 2.97 6.84 -14.11
CA VAL A 333 2.87 5.38 -14.07
C VAL A 333 2.04 4.96 -12.87
N TYR A 334 1.00 4.17 -13.11
CA TYR A 334 0.31 3.40 -12.07
C TYR A 334 1.01 2.03 -12.03
N SER A 335 1.83 1.82 -11.00
CA SER A 335 2.64 0.62 -10.85
C SER A 335 1.82 -0.58 -10.35
N ILE A 336 2.43 -1.76 -10.38
CA ILE A 336 1.85 -2.96 -9.78
C ILE A 336 1.71 -2.82 -8.25
N GLY A 337 0.63 -3.37 -7.72
CA GLY A 337 0.21 -3.24 -6.32
C GLY A 337 -1.30 -3.39 -6.21
N SER A 338 -1.80 -3.57 -4.99
CA SER A 338 -3.24 -3.73 -4.75
C SER A 338 -4.00 -2.48 -5.15
N LEU A 339 -4.98 -2.62 -6.03
CA LEU A 339 -5.59 -1.50 -6.75
C LEU A 339 -6.18 -0.48 -5.77
N TYR A 340 -7.07 -0.95 -4.89
CA TYR A 340 -7.91 -0.12 -4.05
C TYR A 340 -7.21 0.35 -2.77
N THR A 341 -6.11 -0.29 -2.35
CA THR A 341 -5.37 0.07 -1.14
C THR A 341 -3.97 0.63 -1.37
N SER A 342 -3.38 0.47 -2.56
CA SER A 342 -2.09 1.07 -2.92
C SER A 342 -2.22 2.24 -3.89
N ILE A 343 -2.98 2.07 -4.98
CA ILE A 343 -3.02 3.03 -6.08
C ILE A 343 -4.15 4.05 -5.89
N ILE A 344 -5.39 3.59 -5.78
CA ILE A 344 -6.58 4.44 -5.64
C ILE A 344 -6.49 5.44 -4.47
N PRO A 345 -5.94 5.11 -3.27
CA PRO A 345 -5.82 6.07 -2.18
C PRO A 345 -4.97 7.30 -2.52
N CYS A 346 -4.02 7.19 -3.45
CA CYS A 346 -3.27 8.35 -3.94
C CYS A 346 -4.09 9.22 -4.91
N LEU A 347 -5.07 8.63 -5.61
CA LEU A 347 -5.82 9.27 -6.70
C LEU A 347 -7.10 9.98 -6.23
N VAL A 348 -7.72 9.50 -5.15
CA VAL A 348 -8.91 10.12 -4.54
C VAL A 348 -8.59 11.39 -3.72
N LEU A 349 -7.31 11.74 -3.57
CA LEU A 349 -6.86 12.96 -2.91
C LEU A 349 -7.25 14.20 -3.72
N ARG A 350 -7.66 15.26 -3.03
CA ARG A 350 -8.25 16.47 -3.63
C ARG A 350 -7.43 17.00 -4.81
N ASP A 351 -8.09 17.22 -5.95
CA ASP A 351 -7.50 17.73 -7.20
C ASP A 351 -6.40 16.86 -7.85
N VAL A 352 -6.05 15.67 -7.34
CA VAL A 352 -5.02 14.81 -7.97
C VAL A 352 -5.45 14.34 -9.36
N GLY A 353 -6.71 13.93 -9.53
CA GLY A 353 -7.25 13.62 -10.85
C GLY A 353 -7.28 14.82 -11.80
N ARG A 354 -7.48 16.04 -11.28
CA ARG A 354 -7.39 17.26 -12.07
C ARG A 354 -5.96 17.54 -12.52
N ALA A 355 -4.96 17.26 -11.68
CA ALA A 355 -3.56 17.31 -12.08
C ALA A 355 -3.27 16.29 -13.19
N ILE A 356 -3.68 15.03 -13.01
CA ILE A 356 -3.50 13.95 -13.99
C ILE A 356 -4.18 14.27 -15.34
N ALA A 357 -5.40 14.80 -15.34
CA ALA A 357 -6.09 15.21 -16.58
C ALA A 357 -5.46 16.49 -17.17
N GLY A 358 -5.35 17.54 -16.36
CA GLY A 358 -4.87 18.89 -16.72
C GLY A 358 -3.41 18.94 -17.19
N VAL A 359 -2.65 17.88 -16.94
CA VAL A 359 -1.35 17.57 -17.57
C VAL A 359 -1.38 17.72 -19.11
N PHE A 360 -2.56 17.69 -19.75
CA PHE A 360 -2.76 17.77 -21.21
C PHE A 360 -3.00 19.15 -21.83
N GLY A 361 -2.90 20.26 -21.11
CA GLY A 361 -3.00 21.62 -21.68
C GLY A 361 -1.93 22.04 -22.72
N GLY A 362 -1.19 21.10 -23.34
CA GLY A 362 -0.14 21.42 -24.32
C GLY A 362 0.75 20.27 -24.84
N GLY A 363 0.48 18.98 -24.55
CA GLY A 363 1.11 17.89 -25.31
C GLY A 363 1.42 16.57 -24.60
N GLY A 364 0.93 15.47 -25.18
CA GLY A 364 1.68 14.20 -25.36
C GLY A 364 2.22 13.41 -24.16
N ARG A 365 1.71 13.61 -22.93
CA ARG A 365 2.28 12.95 -21.73
C ARG A 365 1.68 11.56 -21.50
N CYS A 366 2.52 10.55 -21.29
CA CYS A 366 2.06 9.17 -21.16
C CYS A 366 1.52 8.89 -19.75
N LYS A 367 0.30 8.38 -19.65
CA LYS A 367 -0.30 7.79 -18.44
C LYS A 367 -0.37 6.29 -18.60
N ILE A 368 0.45 5.54 -17.86
CA ILE A 368 0.73 4.13 -18.09
C ILE A 368 0.25 3.32 -16.89
N LEU A 369 -0.77 2.47 -17.09
CA LEU A 369 -1.16 1.46 -16.14
C LEU A 369 -0.35 0.17 -16.39
N ILE A 370 0.37 -0.32 -15.38
CA ILE A 370 1.00 -1.63 -15.41
C ILE A 370 0.09 -2.58 -14.60
N LEU A 371 -0.57 -3.53 -15.27
CA LEU A 371 -1.49 -4.45 -14.61
C LEU A 371 -0.73 -5.42 -13.69
N ASN A 372 -1.39 -5.83 -12.61
CA ASN A 372 -0.87 -6.86 -11.72
C ASN A 372 -0.70 -8.19 -12.46
N GLY A 373 0.33 -8.94 -12.10
CA GLY A 373 0.62 -10.26 -12.67
C GLY A 373 -0.32 -11.37 -12.18
N SER A 374 -1.08 -11.10 -11.12
CA SER A 374 -2.22 -11.88 -10.67
C SER A 374 -3.27 -10.95 -10.05
N LEU A 375 -4.53 -11.34 -10.13
CA LEU A 375 -5.61 -10.73 -9.36
C LEU A 375 -5.47 -11.06 -7.86
N ASP A 376 -5.96 -10.17 -7.02
CA ASP A 376 -5.97 -10.27 -5.56
C ASP A 376 -7.40 -10.15 -4.99
N ARG A 377 -7.53 -10.16 -3.66
CA ARG A 377 -8.83 -10.03 -2.97
C ARG A 377 -9.60 -8.77 -3.37
N GLU A 378 -8.91 -7.68 -3.65
CA GLU A 378 -9.54 -6.39 -3.99
C GLU A 378 -10.07 -6.36 -5.42
N THR A 379 -9.62 -7.31 -6.24
CA THR A 379 -9.89 -7.41 -7.69
C THR A 379 -10.57 -8.72 -8.06
N ARG A 380 -11.13 -9.43 -7.06
CA ARG A 380 -11.97 -10.63 -7.16
C ARG A 380 -13.14 -10.54 -6.17
N ALA A 381 -14.34 -10.88 -6.64
CA ALA A 381 -15.53 -11.08 -5.82
C ALA A 381 -16.15 -12.44 -6.14
N GLU A 382 -17.15 -12.87 -5.37
CA GLU A 382 -17.86 -14.12 -5.65
C GLU A 382 -18.39 -14.17 -7.10
N GLY A 383 -17.98 -15.20 -7.85
CA GLY A 383 -18.34 -15.38 -9.25
C GLY A 383 -17.78 -14.35 -10.24
N MET A 384 -16.90 -13.42 -9.83
CA MET A 384 -16.49 -12.30 -10.68
C MET A 384 -15.03 -11.86 -10.49
N GLU A 385 -14.27 -11.90 -11.59
CA GLU A 385 -12.88 -11.40 -11.66
C GLU A 385 -12.82 -10.01 -12.32
N PHE A 386 -11.81 -9.20 -11.99
CA PHE A 386 -11.56 -7.93 -12.67
C PHE A 386 -10.81 -8.12 -14.00
N THR A 387 -11.16 -7.27 -14.95
CA THR A 387 -10.55 -7.16 -16.28
C THR A 387 -9.71 -5.88 -16.37
N ALA A 388 -8.94 -5.73 -17.45
CA ALA A 388 -8.19 -4.50 -17.70
C ALA A 388 -9.10 -3.27 -17.80
N MET A 389 -10.32 -3.43 -18.33
CA MET A 389 -11.32 -2.36 -18.33
C MET A 389 -11.72 -1.94 -16.92
N ASP A 390 -11.93 -2.90 -16.01
CA ASP A 390 -12.30 -2.62 -14.62
C ASP A 390 -11.21 -1.83 -13.87
N PHE A 391 -9.92 -2.16 -14.09
CA PHE A 391 -8.80 -1.39 -13.54
C PHE A 391 -8.75 0.05 -14.09
N VAL A 392 -9.00 0.23 -15.40
CA VAL A 392 -9.02 1.56 -16.03
C VAL A 392 -10.20 2.38 -15.52
N ALA A 393 -11.39 1.77 -15.40
CA ALA A 393 -12.59 2.39 -14.84
C ALA A 393 -12.37 2.84 -13.39
N ALA A 394 -11.82 1.97 -12.52
CA ALA A 394 -11.54 2.32 -11.13
C ALA A 394 -10.57 3.52 -11.00
N ILE A 395 -9.53 3.59 -11.85
CA ILE A 395 -8.60 4.73 -11.89
C ILE A 395 -9.30 6.00 -12.38
N ALA A 396 -10.12 5.90 -13.44
CA ALA A 396 -10.87 7.03 -13.98
C ALA A 396 -11.89 7.57 -12.96
N ASP A 397 -12.66 6.71 -12.30
CA ASP A 397 -13.64 7.04 -11.26
C ASP A 397 -12.96 7.74 -10.06
N ALA A 398 -11.82 7.22 -9.60
CA ALA A 398 -11.04 7.84 -8.52
C ALA A 398 -10.51 9.23 -8.90
N CYS A 399 -9.94 9.38 -10.10
CA CYS A 399 -9.48 10.68 -10.56
C CYS A 399 -10.64 11.68 -10.80
N PHE A 400 -11.75 11.23 -11.38
CA PHE A 400 -12.91 12.08 -11.65
C PHE A 400 -13.60 12.54 -10.36
N SER A 401 -13.80 11.63 -9.39
CA SER A 401 -14.34 11.96 -8.07
C SER A 401 -13.44 12.93 -7.29
N SER A 402 -12.11 12.79 -7.35
CA SER A 402 -11.17 13.72 -6.72
C SER A 402 -11.21 15.16 -7.26
N SER A 403 -11.69 15.32 -8.49
CA SER A 403 -11.78 16.59 -9.23
C SER A 403 -13.15 17.28 -9.06
N SER A 404 -14.12 16.57 -8.48
CA SER A 404 -15.50 17.04 -8.37
C SER A 404 -15.65 18.00 -7.19
N SER A 405 -15.79 19.30 -7.48
CA SER A 405 -15.88 20.38 -6.49
C SER A 405 -17.23 20.45 -5.74
N THR A 406 -17.94 19.33 -5.58
CA THR A 406 -19.23 19.30 -4.90
C THR A 406 -19.06 19.69 -3.43
N SER A 407 -19.66 20.85 -3.09
CA SER A 407 -19.52 21.55 -1.81
C SER A 407 -20.27 20.88 -0.64
N THR A 408 -20.93 19.76 -0.88
CA THR A 408 -21.46 18.84 0.13
C THR A 408 -21.25 17.40 -0.34
N PRO A 409 -20.53 16.55 0.42
CA PRO A 409 -20.53 15.11 0.16
C PRO A 409 -21.86 14.53 0.65
N THR A 410 -22.77 14.20 -0.27
CA THR A 410 -23.80 13.19 0.03
C THR A 410 -23.07 11.85 0.21
N PRO A 411 -23.10 11.19 1.39
CA PRO A 411 -22.17 10.08 1.69
C PRO A 411 -22.38 8.78 0.89
N SER A 412 -23.31 8.76 -0.07
CA SER A 412 -23.84 7.55 -0.70
C SER A 412 -23.63 7.46 -2.22
N THR A 413 -23.31 8.56 -2.92
CA THR A 413 -23.31 8.54 -4.39
C THR A 413 -21.93 8.18 -4.95
N GLN A 414 -21.82 7.00 -5.57
CA GLN A 414 -20.67 6.63 -6.40
C GLN A 414 -20.62 7.58 -7.62
N VAL A 415 -19.49 8.25 -7.83
CA VAL A 415 -19.30 9.14 -8.98
C VAL A 415 -18.47 8.41 -10.03
N LYS A 416 -19.14 7.86 -11.05
CA LYS A 416 -18.47 7.20 -12.18
C LYS A 416 -18.02 8.22 -13.22
N ALA A 417 -16.82 8.04 -13.76
CA ALA A 417 -16.31 8.79 -14.89
C ALA A 417 -16.99 8.32 -16.19
N PRO A 418 -17.38 9.22 -17.10
CA PRO A 418 -17.82 8.82 -18.44
C PRO A 418 -16.69 8.10 -19.20
N GLU A 419 -16.98 6.99 -19.89
CA GLU A 419 -15.97 6.23 -20.66
C GLU A 419 -15.13 7.11 -21.62
N SER A 420 -15.72 8.18 -22.16
CA SER A 420 -15.06 9.13 -23.06
C SER A 420 -13.89 9.89 -22.44
N THR A 421 -13.80 9.95 -21.10
CA THR A 421 -12.71 10.59 -20.35
C THR A 421 -11.65 9.59 -19.86
N TYR A 422 -11.79 8.28 -20.10
CA TYR A 422 -10.83 7.29 -19.58
C TYR A 422 -9.40 7.54 -20.09
N LYS A 423 -9.25 7.95 -21.36
CA LYS A 423 -7.97 8.41 -21.94
C LYS A 423 -7.33 9.61 -21.23
N ASP A 424 -8.13 10.42 -20.53
CA ASP A 424 -7.66 11.57 -19.77
C ASP A 424 -7.01 11.13 -18.45
N TYR A 425 -7.14 9.87 -18.06
CA TYR A 425 -6.52 9.28 -16.87
C TYR A 425 -5.55 8.13 -17.20
N VAL A 426 -5.89 7.25 -18.15
CA VAL A 426 -5.02 6.14 -18.60
C VAL A 426 -4.91 6.14 -20.12
N THR A 427 -3.69 6.23 -20.65
CA THR A 427 -3.41 6.23 -22.10
C THR A 427 -2.83 4.91 -22.61
N HIS A 428 -2.15 4.17 -21.73
CA HIS A 428 -1.49 2.92 -22.07
C HIS A 428 -1.75 1.88 -20.97
N VAL A 429 -2.00 0.64 -21.37
CA VAL A 429 -2.11 -0.53 -20.48
C VAL A 429 -1.01 -1.52 -20.85
N VAL A 430 -0.06 -1.70 -19.94
CA VAL A 430 1.01 -2.70 -20.05
C VAL A 430 0.59 -3.92 -19.24
N HIS A 431 0.58 -5.09 -19.88
CA HIS A 431 0.01 -6.30 -19.29
C HIS A 431 0.82 -7.56 -19.57
N LEU A 432 0.65 -8.56 -18.71
CA LEU A 432 1.10 -9.93 -18.94
C LEU A 432 -0.04 -10.78 -19.52
N GLN A 433 0.26 -12.02 -19.87
CA GLN A 433 -0.72 -13.04 -20.23
C GLN A 433 -0.31 -14.36 -19.58
N GLY A 434 -1.20 -14.94 -18.79
CA GLY A 434 -0.95 -16.15 -17.99
C GLY A 434 -2.11 -16.42 -17.04
N GLN A 435 -1.99 -17.47 -16.23
CA GLN A 435 -2.98 -17.79 -15.20
C GLN A 435 -3.00 -16.69 -14.12
N GLY A 436 -4.19 -16.39 -13.59
CA GLY A 436 -4.42 -15.35 -12.59
C GLY A 436 -4.26 -13.90 -13.09
N ALA A 437 -3.62 -13.64 -14.23
CA ALA A 437 -3.46 -12.29 -14.77
C ALA A 437 -4.79 -11.75 -15.34
N PRO A 438 -5.11 -10.45 -15.17
CA PRO A 438 -6.37 -9.87 -15.64
C PRO A 438 -6.60 -10.07 -17.14
N ARG A 439 -7.84 -10.39 -17.53
CA ARG A 439 -8.27 -10.43 -18.95
C ARG A 439 -8.16 -9.02 -19.56
N VAL A 440 -7.80 -8.91 -20.84
CA VAL A 440 -7.56 -7.61 -21.51
C VAL A 440 -8.42 -7.44 -22.76
N GLU A 441 -9.42 -6.55 -22.68
CA GLU A 441 -10.36 -6.17 -23.74
C GLU A 441 -9.72 -5.20 -24.74
N LYS A 442 -8.63 -5.62 -25.40
CA LYS A 442 -7.80 -4.75 -26.25
C LYS A 442 -8.58 -3.93 -27.29
N ALA A 443 -9.61 -4.50 -27.92
CA ALA A 443 -10.41 -3.79 -28.92
C ALA A 443 -11.28 -2.69 -28.30
N GLU A 444 -11.79 -2.89 -27.10
CA GLU A 444 -12.66 -1.96 -26.39
C GLU A 444 -11.84 -0.83 -25.75
N LEU A 445 -10.72 -1.17 -25.11
CA LEU A 445 -9.76 -0.19 -24.61
C LEU A 445 -9.23 0.70 -25.74
N ALA A 446 -8.97 0.13 -26.93
CA ALA A 446 -8.60 0.92 -28.10
C ALA A 446 -9.71 1.86 -28.59
N ARG A 447 -11.00 1.47 -28.51
CA ARG A 447 -12.16 2.34 -28.79
C ARG A 447 -12.19 3.56 -27.84
N LEU A 448 -11.77 3.38 -26.60
CA LEU A 448 -11.67 4.46 -25.60
C LEU A 448 -10.37 5.28 -25.70
N GLY A 449 -9.47 4.96 -26.65
CA GLY A 449 -8.21 5.65 -26.85
C GLY A 449 -7.06 5.17 -25.95
N VAL A 450 -7.15 3.95 -25.42
CA VAL A 450 -6.15 3.35 -24.52
C VAL A 450 -5.36 2.25 -25.25
N GLU A 451 -4.05 2.45 -25.45
CA GLU A 451 -3.19 1.49 -26.17
C GLU A 451 -2.75 0.34 -25.26
N CYS A 452 -3.02 -0.92 -25.67
CA CYS A 452 -2.66 -2.12 -24.90
C CYS A 452 -1.40 -2.80 -25.44
N LEU A 453 -0.37 -2.92 -24.58
CA LEU A 453 0.91 -3.55 -24.86
C LEU A 453 1.13 -4.80 -24.01
N ARG A 454 1.25 -5.96 -24.68
CA ARG A 454 1.53 -7.25 -24.04
C ARG A 454 3.03 -7.45 -23.88
N ILE A 455 3.46 -7.76 -22.66
CA ILE A 455 4.85 -8.09 -22.32
C ILE A 455 4.93 -9.58 -21.94
N TYR A 456 6.09 -10.21 -22.17
CA TYR A 456 6.35 -11.55 -21.70
C TYR A 456 6.76 -11.53 -20.22
N GLY A 457 6.26 -12.50 -19.46
CA GLY A 457 6.57 -12.65 -18.04
C GLY A 457 6.88 -14.11 -17.71
N ARG A 458 7.53 -14.32 -16.57
CA ARG A 458 7.78 -15.63 -15.99
C ARG A 458 6.60 -16.01 -15.09
N LYS A 459 6.22 -17.29 -15.08
CA LYS A 459 5.31 -17.82 -14.06
C LYS A 459 6.03 -17.84 -12.71
N VAL A 460 5.30 -17.58 -11.63
CA VAL A 460 5.74 -17.89 -10.27
C VAL A 460 5.37 -19.35 -10.01
N GLU A 461 6.36 -20.19 -9.80
CA GLU A 461 6.13 -21.53 -9.24
C GLU A 461 5.99 -21.37 -7.73
N VAL A 462 4.78 -21.57 -7.22
CA VAL A 462 4.51 -21.67 -5.78
C VAL A 462 4.48 -23.16 -5.44
N GLY A 463 5.15 -23.55 -4.36
CA GLY A 463 5.07 -24.92 -3.84
C GLY A 463 3.64 -25.29 -3.43
N ASP A 464 3.35 -26.58 -3.37
CA ASP A 464 2.09 -27.13 -2.85
C ASP A 464 0.79 -26.67 -3.58
N GLY A 465 0.87 -26.46 -4.89
CA GLY A 465 -0.32 -26.43 -5.76
C GLY A 465 -1.15 -25.14 -5.72
N GLU A 466 -0.65 -24.07 -5.09
CA GLU A 466 -1.28 -22.75 -5.14
C GLU A 466 -1.22 -22.12 -6.56
N GLU A 467 -2.18 -21.24 -6.86
CA GLU A 467 -2.24 -20.53 -8.14
C GLU A 467 -1.09 -19.53 -8.32
N GLY A 468 -0.03 -19.96 -9.00
CA GLY A 468 1.10 -19.11 -9.36
C GLY A 468 0.74 -17.96 -10.30
N GLY A 469 1.00 -16.72 -9.85
CA GLY A 469 0.87 -15.50 -10.66
C GLY A 469 1.98 -15.31 -11.69
N MET A 470 1.97 -14.17 -12.38
CA MET A 470 2.98 -13.80 -13.38
C MET A 470 3.92 -12.70 -12.86
N ILE A 471 5.21 -12.72 -13.26
CA ILE A 471 6.20 -11.66 -12.99
C ILE A 471 6.70 -11.09 -14.32
N TYR A 472 6.76 -9.75 -14.42
CA TYR A 472 7.33 -9.06 -15.58
C TYR A 472 8.81 -9.39 -15.77
N ASP A 473 9.23 -9.61 -17.02
CA ASP A 473 10.64 -9.47 -17.36
C ASP A 473 11.04 -7.98 -17.30
N GLY A 474 12.02 -7.66 -16.45
CA GLY A 474 12.42 -6.27 -16.21
C GLY A 474 13.06 -5.59 -17.42
N THR A 475 13.75 -6.34 -18.28
CA THR A 475 14.37 -5.82 -19.51
C THR A 475 13.30 -5.51 -20.55
N ALA A 476 12.38 -6.45 -20.79
CA ALA A 476 11.28 -6.26 -21.73
C ALA A 476 10.32 -5.14 -21.28
N LEU A 477 10.04 -5.04 -19.98
CA LEU A 477 9.25 -3.94 -19.42
C LEU A 477 9.99 -2.59 -19.54
N GLY A 478 11.30 -2.54 -19.29
CA GLY A 478 12.11 -1.33 -19.46
C GLY A 478 12.07 -0.81 -20.89
N GLN A 479 12.33 -1.67 -21.87
CA GLN A 479 12.25 -1.34 -23.31
C GLN A 479 10.84 -0.87 -23.72
N ALA A 480 9.80 -1.49 -23.18
CA ALA A 480 8.41 -1.12 -23.44
C ALA A 480 8.08 0.28 -22.89
N LEU A 481 8.45 0.58 -21.65
CA LEU A 481 8.26 1.89 -21.05
C LEU A 481 9.10 2.96 -21.77
N GLU A 482 10.31 2.64 -22.19
CA GLU A 482 11.15 3.53 -22.99
C GLU A 482 10.50 3.86 -24.34
N ALA A 483 9.94 2.85 -25.04
CA ALA A 483 9.24 3.06 -26.31
C ALA A 483 7.99 3.94 -26.15
N ILE A 484 7.22 3.74 -25.08
CA ILE A 484 6.03 4.57 -24.76
C ILE A 484 6.45 6.02 -24.46
N VAL A 485 7.32 6.22 -23.46
CA VAL A 485 7.74 7.55 -22.99
C VAL A 485 8.63 8.27 -24.02
N GLY A 486 9.20 7.56 -25.00
CA GLY A 486 10.01 8.12 -26.09
C GLY A 486 9.23 8.95 -27.11
N GLY A 487 7.92 8.73 -27.21
CA GLY A 487 7.15 9.12 -28.37
C GLY A 487 7.53 8.24 -29.57
N GLY A 488 6.53 7.75 -30.29
CA GLY A 488 6.74 6.82 -31.38
C GLY A 488 7.52 7.41 -32.53
N LYS A 489 8.86 7.27 -32.53
CA LYS A 489 9.65 7.09 -33.75
C LYS A 489 9.30 5.74 -34.40
N ARG A 490 8.02 5.55 -34.74
CA ARG A 490 7.66 4.67 -35.85
C ARG A 490 8.31 5.32 -37.07
N LYS A 491 9.44 4.76 -37.51
CA LYS A 491 9.84 4.89 -38.91
C LYS A 491 8.63 4.46 -39.72
N GLU A 492 8.08 5.37 -40.52
CA GLU A 492 7.18 4.99 -41.60
C GLU A 492 7.90 3.90 -42.43
N GLY A 493 7.28 2.74 -42.62
CA GLY A 493 7.84 1.67 -43.45
C GLY A 493 8.28 0.36 -42.77
N VAL A 494 7.86 0.02 -41.54
CA VAL A 494 7.91 -1.39 -41.08
C VAL A 494 6.52 -1.90 -40.71
N VAL A 495 5.84 -2.45 -41.73
CA VAL A 495 4.64 -3.27 -41.54
C VAL A 495 5.00 -4.49 -40.70
N SER A 496 4.14 -4.81 -39.72
CA SER A 496 4.26 -5.98 -38.86
C SER A 496 4.45 -7.26 -39.69
N ARG A 497 5.61 -7.90 -39.58
CA ARG A 497 5.81 -9.25 -40.12
C ARG A 497 4.98 -10.22 -39.29
N ARG A 498 3.86 -10.65 -39.86
CA ARG A 498 3.05 -11.78 -39.35
C ARG A 498 3.95 -13.01 -39.23
N ASN A 499 4.12 -13.53 -38.01
CA ASN A 499 4.56 -14.90 -37.83
C ASN A 499 3.39 -15.83 -38.14
N THR A 500 3.38 -16.37 -39.34
CA THR A 500 2.50 -17.47 -39.74
C THR A 500 3.34 -18.55 -40.42
N LEU A 501 4.01 -19.38 -39.62
CA LEU A 501 4.61 -20.62 -40.10
C LEU A 501 3.48 -21.67 -40.22
N GLY A 502 2.75 -21.59 -41.33
CA GLY A 502 1.91 -22.69 -41.77
C GLY A 502 2.78 -23.81 -42.32
N PHE A 503 2.78 -24.97 -41.67
CA PHE A 503 3.36 -26.19 -42.23
C PHE A 503 2.42 -26.72 -43.31
N THR A 504 2.80 -26.56 -44.58
CA THR A 504 2.24 -27.32 -45.70
C THR A 504 3.38 -28.08 -46.37
N GLY A 505 3.49 -29.36 -46.02
CA GLY A 505 4.39 -30.29 -46.71
C GLY A 505 3.60 -31.12 -47.71
N GLU A 506 3.69 -30.76 -49.00
CA GLU A 506 3.42 -31.68 -50.10
C GLU A 506 4.77 -32.10 -50.71
N GLY A 507 4.89 -33.37 -51.10
CA GLY A 507 6.16 -33.97 -51.51
C GLY A 507 6.42 -33.91 -53.02
N GLY A 508 7.63 -34.31 -53.42
CA GLY A 508 8.04 -34.49 -54.81
C GLY A 508 9.55 -34.64 -54.93
N GLY A 509 10.02 -35.88 -55.11
CA GLY A 509 11.43 -36.25 -55.17
C GLY A 509 11.63 -37.72 -54.81
#